data_AF-A0A1H5AH99-F1
#
_entry.id   AF-A0A1H5AH99-F1
#
_cell.length_a   1.000
_cell.length_b   1.000
_cell.length_c   1.000
_cell.angle_alpha   90.00
_cell.angle_beta   90.00
_cell.angle_gamma   90.00
#
_symmetry.space_group_name_H-M   'P 1'
#
loop_
_entity.id
_entity.type
_entity.pdbx_description
1 polymer ?
#
loop_
_entity_poly.entity_id
_entity_poly.type
_entity_poly.pdbx_seq_one_letter_code
_entity_poly.pdbx_strand_id
1 'polypeptide(L)'
;MLDDTYTTPASPAPQALRPRVYAPDSVDGPRPVLTGKVTHDHRPNGVPPVDPQRPNGYIDFDAYDASEVREPPITPERVRELNRPDERFGYRPRSLMFSPVLEAMSKNCGLILLHFEREHMRRGGAHNGELGGSYRAVKKSVHLHERDIGPALAEAIALGLIYQGPKGFGMCWLKRCDGTPAPHWWERFKTYRAAKAVSKAAIDSARDPKREAQRARCLAKLLERKRAPENSSGH
;
A
#
# COMPACT_ATOMS: atom_id res chain seq x y z
N MET A 1 -24.45 -57.75 40.18
CA MET A 1 -24.23 -57.30 38.80
C MET A 1 -23.81 -55.84 38.89
N LEU A 2 -22.51 -55.58 38.83
CA LEU A 2 -21.91 -54.25 38.87
C LEU A 2 -21.19 -54.10 37.53
N ASP A 3 -21.67 -53.17 36.70
CA ASP A 3 -21.07 -52.84 35.42
C ASP A 3 -19.87 -51.91 35.63
N ASP A 4 -18.67 -52.49 35.56
CA ASP A 4 -17.41 -51.76 35.51
C ASP A 4 -17.21 -51.16 34.11
N THR A 5 -17.55 -49.88 33.97
CA THR A 5 -17.22 -49.10 32.77
C THR A 5 -15.79 -48.58 32.85
N TYR A 6 -14.88 -49.31 32.20
CA TYR A 6 -13.50 -48.86 31.99
C TYR A 6 -13.47 -47.64 31.06
N THR A 7 -13.19 -46.47 31.64
CA THR A 7 -12.90 -45.24 30.91
C THR A 7 -11.44 -45.25 30.46
N THR A 8 -11.21 -45.47 29.17
CA THR A 8 -9.87 -45.41 28.56
C THR A 8 -9.36 -43.96 28.58
N PRO A 9 -8.16 -43.68 29.14
CA PRO A 9 -7.60 -42.34 29.13
C PRO A 9 -7.20 -41.92 27.71
N ALA A 10 -7.55 -40.69 27.35
CA ALA A 10 -7.25 -40.10 26.05
C ALA A 10 -5.74 -39.97 25.82
N SER A 11 -5.29 -40.46 24.67
CA SER A 11 -3.89 -40.40 24.23
C SER A 11 -3.44 -38.94 24.04
N PRO A 12 -2.31 -38.50 24.62
CA PRO A 12 -1.85 -37.12 24.51
C PRO A 12 -1.46 -36.78 23.07
N ALA A 13 -1.91 -35.61 22.60
CA ALA A 13 -1.64 -35.11 21.27
C ALA A 13 -0.12 -34.97 21.01
N PRO A 14 0.36 -35.29 19.79
CA PRO A 14 1.77 -35.20 19.44
C PRO A 14 2.26 -33.75 19.56
N GLN A 15 3.28 -33.52 20.39
CA GLN A 15 3.92 -32.23 20.55
C GLN A 15 4.65 -31.85 19.26
N ALA A 16 4.21 -30.79 18.60
CA ALA A 16 4.86 -30.25 17.41
C ALA A 16 6.28 -29.75 17.75
N LEU A 17 7.28 -30.38 17.15
CA LEU A 17 8.68 -29.95 17.17
C LEU A 17 8.77 -28.50 16.67
N ARG A 18 9.14 -27.58 17.56
CA ARG A 18 9.40 -26.18 17.19
C ARG A 18 10.70 -26.10 16.38
N PRO A 19 10.71 -25.44 15.22
CA PRO A 19 11.94 -25.25 14.47
C PRO A 19 12.91 -24.34 15.24
N ARG A 20 14.15 -24.82 15.44
CA ARG A 20 15.29 -24.00 15.90
C ARG A 20 15.62 -22.99 14.80
N VAL A 21 15.41 -21.71 15.09
CA VAL A 21 15.86 -20.60 14.25
C VAL A 21 17.29 -20.27 14.66
N TYR A 22 18.26 -20.54 13.79
CA TYR A 22 19.61 -20.00 13.92
C TYR A 22 19.60 -18.53 13.47
N ALA A 23 20.17 -17.65 14.30
CA ALA A 23 20.45 -16.27 13.91
C ALA A 23 21.56 -16.28 12.84
N PRO A 24 21.46 -15.48 11.77
CA PRO A 24 22.58 -15.27 10.88
C PRO A 24 23.63 -14.40 11.59
N ASP A 25 24.82 -14.97 11.76
CA ASP A 25 26.02 -14.24 12.11
C ASP A 25 26.42 -13.29 10.96
N SER A 26 27.01 -12.15 11.32
CA SER A 26 27.73 -11.21 10.45
C SER A 26 26.87 -10.19 9.68
N VAL A 27 26.87 -8.98 10.26
CA VAL A 27 26.48 -7.70 9.66
C VAL A 27 27.61 -7.24 8.73
N ASP A 28 27.34 -7.16 7.43
CA ASP A 28 28.24 -6.53 6.45
C ASP A 28 28.45 -5.04 6.81
N GLY A 29 29.72 -4.63 6.72
CA GLY A 29 30.27 -3.40 7.28
C GLY A 29 29.90 -2.09 6.57
N PRO A 30 30.51 -0.98 7.03
CA PRO A 30 30.14 0.37 6.61
C PRO A 30 30.53 0.65 5.15
N ARG A 31 29.56 1.17 4.38
CA ARG A 31 29.78 1.66 3.02
C ARG A 31 30.57 2.98 3.05
N PRO A 32 31.53 3.20 2.14
CA PRO A 32 32.29 4.43 2.08
C PRO A 32 31.42 5.63 1.66
N VAL A 33 31.61 6.75 2.36
CA VAL A 33 31.01 8.05 2.10
C VAL A 33 31.63 8.65 0.83
N LEU A 34 30.81 8.84 -0.21
CA LEU A 34 31.19 9.60 -1.40
C LEU A 34 31.27 11.10 -1.05
N THR A 35 32.47 11.60 -0.79
CA THR A 35 32.75 13.05 -0.72
C THR A 35 32.84 13.61 -2.14
N GLY A 36 31.69 13.94 -2.72
CA GLY A 36 31.63 14.75 -3.94
C GLY A 36 31.94 16.22 -3.63
N LYS A 37 33.03 16.75 -4.18
CA LYS A 37 33.31 18.19 -4.18
C LYS A 37 32.28 18.87 -5.09
N VAL A 38 31.39 19.66 -4.50
CA VAL A 38 30.48 20.55 -5.22
C VAL A 38 31.27 21.81 -5.58
N THR A 39 31.69 21.92 -6.85
CA THR A 39 32.22 23.17 -7.41
C THR A 39 31.18 23.73 -8.37
N HIS A 40 30.30 24.61 -7.90
CA HIS A 40 29.58 25.54 -8.77
C HIS A 40 29.36 26.86 -8.02
N ASP A 41 30.29 27.78 -8.26
CA ASP A 41 30.08 29.22 -8.08
C ASP A 41 28.97 29.67 -9.05
N HIS A 42 27.76 29.77 -8.52
CA HIS A 42 26.70 30.58 -9.11
C HIS A 42 26.34 31.64 -8.08
N ARG A 43 27.04 32.77 -8.14
CA ARG A 43 26.59 34.00 -7.47
C ARG A 43 25.39 34.54 -8.25
N PRO A 44 24.20 34.63 -7.65
CA PRO A 44 23.10 35.35 -8.28
C PRO A 44 23.48 36.83 -8.40
N ASN A 45 23.33 37.37 -9.62
CA ASN A 45 23.46 38.79 -9.90
C ASN A 45 22.46 39.56 -9.03
N GLY A 46 22.96 40.38 -8.09
CA GLY A 46 22.11 41.27 -7.30
C GLY A 46 22.56 41.61 -5.88
N VAL A 47 23.72 41.15 -5.42
CA VAL A 47 24.24 41.60 -4.11
C VAL A 47 24.83 43.00 -4.28
N PRO A 48 24.32 44.04 -3.60
CA PRO A 48 24.89 45.38 -3.67
C PRO A 48 26.33 45.37 -3.12
N PRO A 49 27.21 46.26 -3.61
CA PRO A 49 28.60 46.32 -3.18
C PRO A 49 28.68 46.57 -1.67
N VAL A 50 29.45 45.72 -0.97
CA VAL A 50 29.76 45.88 0.45
C VAL A 50 30.64 47.11 0.60
N ASP A 51 30.16 48.10 1.35
CA ASP A 51 30.90 49.33 1.64
C ASP A 51 32.15 49.00 2.50
N PRO A 52 33.38 49.21 1.98
CA PRO A 52 34.60 48.84 2.67
C PRO A 52 34.95 49.74 3.87
N GLN A 53 34.18 50.80 4.14
CA GLN A 53 34.43 51.71 5.27
C GLN A 53 33.71 51.34 6.58
N ARG A 54 33.07 50.16 6.68
CA ARG A 54 32.57 49.65 7.97
C ARG A 54 33.59 48.69 8.60
N PRO A 55 34.49 49.15 9.48
CA PRO A 55 35.35 48.27 10.26
C PRO A 55 34.46 47.47 11.23
N ASN A 56 34.42 46.15 11.03
CA ASN A 56 33.54 45.19 11.71
C ASN A 56 32.06 45.37 11.35
N GLY A 57 31.60 44.57 10.38
CA GLY A 57 30.21 44.42 9.99
C GLY A 57 29.34 43.78 11.08
N TYR A 58 29.17 44.48 12.20
CA TYR A 58 27.96 44.35 13.00
C TYR A 58 26.83 44.96 12.16
N ILE A 59 25.89 44.09 11.76
CA ILE A 59 24.56 44.56 11.41
C ILE A 59 23.99 45.09 12.72
N ASP A 60 23.85 46.42 12.84
CA ASP A 60 23.08 47.02 13.93
C ASP A 60 21.65 46.49 13.81
N PHE A 61 21.32 45.52 14.65
CA PHE A 61 19.94 45.09 14.92
C PHE A 61 19.22 46.09 15.85
N ASP A 62 19.82 47.25 16.10
CA ASP A 62 19.34 48.31 16.99
C ASP A 62 18.30 49.21 16.30
N ALA A 63 17.29 48.58 15.69
CA ALA A 63 15.99 49.19 15.40
C ALA A 63 14.97 48.13 14.95
N TYR A 64 15.11 46.88 15.38
CA TYR A 64 13.98 45.96 15.28
C TYR A 64 12.93 46.44 16.26
N ASP A 65 11.90 47.08 15.72
CA ASP A 65 10.65 47.42 16.38
C ASP A 65 10.25 46.26 17.30
N ALA A 66 10.44 46.46 18.62
CA ALA A 66 10.22 45.44 19.65
C ALA A 66 8.73 45.06 19.79
N SER A 67 7.89 45.55 18.87
CA SER A 67 6.55 45.04 18.62
C SER A 67 6.52 43.80 17.73
N GLU A 68 7.66 43.09 17.55
CA GLU A 68 7.65 41.70 17.07
C GLU A 68 6.73 40.87 17.98
N VAL A 69 5.48 40.74 17.54
CA VAL A 69 4.48 39.83 18.06
C VAL A 69 5.08 38.44 17.91
N ARG A 70 5.82 37.98 18.93
CA ARG A 70 6.26 36.61 19.01
C ARG A 70 5.00 35.76 19.01
N GLU A 71 4.73 35.15 17.86
CA GLU A 71 3.66 34.17 17.78
C GLU A 71 3.89 33.16 18.89
N PRO A 72 2.87 32.88 19.71
CA PRO A 72 3.03 31.94 20.80
C PRO A 72 3.52 30.60 20.24
N PRO A 73 4.41 29.90 20.96
CA PRO A 73 4.93 28.62 20.50
C PRO A 73 3.76 27.69 20.16
N ILE A 74 3.76 27.17 18.93
CA ILE A 74 2.66 26.32 18.45
C ILE A 74 2.62 25.06 19.32
N THR A 75 1.54 24.89 20.06
CA THR A 75 1.35 23.72 20.92
C THR A 75 1.16 22.45 20.07
N PRO A 76 1.53 21.26 20.57
CA PRO A 76 1.27 19.99 19.88
C PRO A 76 -0.20 19.80 19.48
N GLU A 77 -1.12 20.30 20.30
CA GLU A 77 -2.57 20.27 20.04
C GLU A 77 -2.93 21.15 18.85
N ARG A 78 -2.37 22.36 18.77
CA ARG A 78 -2.57 23.26 17.63
C ARG A 78 -1.95 22.71 16.36
N VAL A 79 -0.78 22.07 16.45
CA VAL A 79 -0.18 21.33 15.32
C VAL A 79 -1.11 20.21 14.87
N ARG A 80 -1.70 19.42 15.78
CA ARG A 80 -2.65 18.35 15.43
C ARG A 80 -3.93 18.88 14.78
N GLU A 81 -4.43 20.03 15.23
CA GLU A 81 -5.61 20.68 14.67
C GLU A 81 -5.34 21.23 13.26
N LEU A 82 -4.21 21.93 13.07
CA LEU A 82 -3.77 22.44 11.77
C LEU A 82 -3.47 21.32 10.78
N ASN A 83 -3.00 20.17 11.28
CA ASN A 83 -2.75 18.98 10.47
C ASN A 83 -3.94 18.00 10.46
N ARG A 84 -5.10 18.38 11.00
CA ARG A 84 -6.30 17.55 10.92
C ARG A 84 -6.72 17.54 9.45
N PRO A 85 -6.69 16.38 8.78
CA PRO A 85 -7.00 16.33 7.37
C PRO A 85 -8.44 16.79 7.16
N ASP A 86 -8.62 17.73 6.22
CA ASP A 86 -9.92 18.05 5.64
C ASP A 86 -10.58 16.74 5.11
N GLU A 87 -11.90 16.64 5.06
CA GLU A 87 -12.63 15.39 4.72
C GLU A 87 -12.25 14.80 3.33
N ARG A 88 -11.45 15.53 2.56
CA ARG A 88 -11.00 15.23 1.20
C ARG A 88 -9.71 14.41 1.15
N PHE A 89 -9.01 14.18 2.27
CA PHE A 89 -7.76 13.42 2.27
C PHE A 89 -7.96 11.93 2.55
N GLY A 90 -7.41 11.07 1.69
CA GLY A 90 -7.24 9.66 2.00
C GLY A 90 -6.04 9.48 2.93
N TYR A 91 -6.28 9.13 4.20
CA TYR A 91 -5.19 8.84 5.13
C TYR A 91 -4.73 7.39 5.00
N ARG A 92 -3.42 7.17 5.11
CA ARG A 92 -2.84 5.87 5.43
C ARG A 92 -2.52 5.84 6.93
N PRO A 93 -2.94 4.82 7.68
CA PRO A 93 -2.53 4.67 9.06
C PRO A 93 -1.00 4.65 9.16
N ARG A 94 -0.45 5.26 10.21
CA ARG A 94 1.00 5.23 10.48
C ARG A 94 1.52 3.79 10.49
N SER A 95 0.78 2.88 11.10
CA SER A 95 1.13 1.46 11.16
C SER A 95 1.21 0.80 9.78
N LEU A 96 0.38 1.20 8.82
CA LEU A 96 0.47 0.74 7.43
C LEU A 96 1.70 1.33 6.73
N MET A 97 2.01 2.62 6.96
CA MET A 97 3.17 3.29 6.36
C MET A 97 4.51 2.64 6.71
N PHE A 98 4.62 2.09 7.93
CA PHE A 98 5.80 1.36 8.40
C PHE A 98 5.63 -0.16 8.35
N SER A 99 4.62 -0.65 7.62
CA SER A 99 4.36 -2.08 7.55
C SER A 99 5.27 -2.78 6.54
N PRO A 100 5.64 -4.05 6.79
CA PRO A 100 6.43 -4.82 5.84
C PRO A 100 5.75 -5.04 4.47
N VAL A 101 4.41 -4.87 4.39
CA VAL A 101 3.68 -5.07 3.13
C VAL A 101 3.95 -3.97 2.13
N LEU A 102 4.10 -2.71 2.57
CA LEU A 102 4.40 -1.60 1.65
C LEU A 102 5.82 -1.70 1.11
N GLU A 103 6.76 -2.17 1.93
CA GLU A 103 8.13 -2.43 1.51
C GLU A 103 8.23 -3.61 0.52
N ALA A 104 7.45 -4.67 0.74
CA ALA A 104 7.48 -5.87 -0.08
C ALA A 104 6.77 -5.70 -1.45
N MET A 105 5.85 -4.75 -1.52
CA MET A 105 5.00 -4.45 -2.68
C MET A 105 5.81 -4.17 -3.95
N SER A 106 5.39 -4.73 -5.08
CA SER A 106 5.95 -4.38 -6.38
C SER A 106 5.56 -2.96 -6.81
N LYS A 107 6.34 -2.38 -7.73
CA LYS A 107 6.02 -1.07 -8.34
C LYS A 107 4.63 -1.05 -8.97
N ASN A 108 4.23 -2.14 -9.65
CA ASN A 108 2.93 -2.21 -10.33
C ASN A 108 1.78 -2.26 -9.31
N CYS A 109 1.94 -3.01 -8.21
CA CYS A 109 0.98 -2.99 -7.12
C CYS A 109 0.89 -1.61 -6.47
N GLY A 110 2.01 -0.89 -6.33
CA GLY A 110 2.00 0.50 -5.87
C GLY A 110 1.21 1.46 -6.77
N LEU A 111 1.30 1.30 -8.09
CA LEU A 111 0.51 2.08 -9.06
C LEU A 111 -0.98 1.75 -8.97
N ILE A 112 -1.34 0.48 -8.77
CA ILE A 112 -2.72 0.05 -8.52
C ILE A 112 -3.26 0.67 -7.22
N LEU A 113 -2.47 0.62 -6.13
CA LEU A 113 -2.85 1.19 -4.85
C LEU A 113 -3.11 2.70 -4.97
N LEU A 114 -2.18 3.43 -5.59
CA LEU A 114 -2.31 4.86 -5.82
C LEU A 114 -3.51 5.21 -6.71
N HIS A 115 -3.87 4.33 -7.66
CA HIS A 115 -5.07 4.52 -8.44
C HIS A 115 -6.33 4.47 -7.58
N PHE A 116 -6.47 3.45 -6.73
CA PHE A 116 -7.63 3.32 -5.84
C PHE A 116 -7.71 4.46 -4.81
N GLU A 117 -6.58 4.93 -4.31
CA GLU A 117 -6.54 6.10 -3.42
C GLU A 117 -7.04 7.36 -4.12
N ARG A 118 -6.56 7.64 -5.34
CA ARG A 118 -7.04 8.77 -6.15
C ARG A 118 -8.52 8.66 -6.44
N GLU A 119 -9.01 7.47 -6.76
CA GLU A 119 -10.42 7.27 -7.03
C GLU A 119 -11.28 7.46 -5.78
N HIS A 120 -10.83 6.95 -4.64
CA HIS A 120 -11.50 7.15 -3.37
C HIS A 120 -11.60 8.64 -3.01
N MET A 121 -10.49 9.39 -3.15
CA MET A 121 -10.48 10.84 -2.95
C MET A 121 -11.41 11.56 -3.94
N ARG A 122 -11.42 11.16 -5.22
CA ARG A 122 -12.32 11.72 -6.25
C ARG A 122 -13.80 11.54 -5.90
N ARG A 123 -14.14 10.48 -5.14
CA ARG A 123 -15.49 10.17 -4.68
C ARG A 123 -15.80 10.71 -3.28
N GLY A 124 -14.98 11.61 -2.73
CA GLY A 124 -15.19 12.18 -1.40
C GLY A 124 -15.08 11.15 -0.26
N GLY A 125 -14.45 10.00 -0.53
CA GLY A 125 -14.20 8.94 0.43
C GLY A 125 -15.40 8.14 0.97
N ALA A 126 -16.61 8.36 0.43
CA ALA A 126 -17.80 7.63 0.87
C ALA A 126 -17.94 6.22 0.24
N HIS A 127 -17.20 5.91 -0.82
CA HIS A 127 -17.48 4.78 -1.72
C HIS A 127 -16.45 3.64 -1.65
N ASN A 128 -15.87 3.37 -0.47
CA ASN A 128 -14.94 2.27 -0.31
C ASN A 128 -15.64 0.90 -0.45
N GLY A 129 -15.15 0.05 -1.36
CA GLY A 129 -15.81 -1.20 -1.79
C GLY A 129 -16.51 -1.11 -3.15
N GLU A 130 -16.62 0.10 -3.71
CA GLU A 130 -17.16 0.39 -5.04
C GLU A 130 -16.11 1.05 -5.95
N LEU A 131 -14.83 0.98 -5.57
CA LEU A 131 -13.71 1.57 -6.30
C LEU A 131 -13.36 0.71 -7.54
N GLY A 132 -12.86 1.35 -8.58
CA GLY A 132 -12.40 0.74 -9.82
C GLY A 132 -13.48 0.17 -10.72
N GLY A 133 -14.73 0.09 -10.27
CA GLY A 133 -15.82 -0.56 -11.00
C GLY A 133 -15.38 -1.91 -11.56
N SER A 134 -15.45 -2.06 -12.89
CA SER A 134 -14.95 -3.25 -13.61
C SER A 134 -13.45 -3.16 -13.94
N TYR A 135 -12.80 -4.30 -14.15
CA TYR A 135 -11.41 -4.40 -14.65
C TYR A 135 -11.08 -3.43 -15.80
N ARG A 136 -12.05 -3.19 -16.70
CA ARG A 136 -11.91 -2.29 -17.85
C ARG A 136 -11.68 -0.84 -17.45
N ALA A 137 -12.25 -0.38 -16.33
CA ALA A 137 -12.02 0.98 -15.85
C ALA A 137 -10.60 1.14 -15.28
N VAL A 138 -10.13 0.15 -14.51
CA VAL A 138 -8.73 0.09 -14.03
C VAL A 138 -7.74 0.09 -15.21
N LYS A 139 -8.04 -0.66 -16.28
CA LYS A 139 -7.22 -0.66 -17.51
C LYS A 139 -7.07 0.71 -18.15
N LYS A 140 -8.10 1.56 -18.09
CA LYS A 140 -8.06 2.90 -18.71
C LYS A 140 -7.34 3.93 -17.84
N SER A 141 -7.39 3.78 -16.52
CA SER A 141 -6.89 4.77 -15.56
C SER A 141 -5.44 4.54 -15.15
N VAL A 142 -4.98 3.30 -15.24
CA VAL A 142 -3.64 2.89 -14.81
C VAL A 142 -2.76 2.75 -16.04
N HIS A 143 -1.61 3.45 -16.05
CA HIS A 143 -0.60 3.36 -17.10
C HIS A 143 0.23 2.06 -16.97
N LEU A 144 -0.45 0.92 -16.89
CA LEU A 144 0.13 -0.41 -16.85
C LEU A 144 -0.25 -1.17 -18.11
N HIS A 145 0.65 -2.03 -18.56
CA HIS A 145 0.34 -2.98 -19.62
C HIS A 145 -0.75 -3.95 -19.16
N GLU A 146 -1.67 -4.34 -20.04
CA GLU A 146 -2.82 -5.17 -19.70
C GLU A 146 -2.44 -6.47 -18.97
N ARG A 147 -1.36 -7.12 -19.42
CA ARG A 147 -0.83 -8.35 -18.81
C ARG A 147 -0.35 -8.18 -17.36
N ASP A 148 -0.05 -6.96 -16.93
CA ASP A 148 0.51 -6.66 -15.61
C ASP A 148 -0.54 -6.20 -14.60
N ILE A 149 -1.73 -5.79 -15.06
CA ILE A 149 -2.83 -5.35 -14.19
C ILE A 149 -3.33 -6.51 -13.32
N GLY A 150 -3.59 -7.68 -13.93
CA GLY A 150 -4.08 -8.86 -13.22
C GLY A 150 -3.14 -9.30 -12.08
N PRO A 151 -1.85 -9.54 -12.35
CA PRO A 151 -0.87 -9.87 -11.32
C PRO A 151 -0.72 -8.79 -10.24
N ALA A 152 -0.76 -7.51 -10.60
CA ALA A 152 -0.67 -6.42 -9.62
C ALA A 152 -1.91 -6.34 -8.71
N LEU A 153 -3.12 -6.58 -9.25
CA LEU A 153 -4.33 -6.69 -8.45
C LEU A 153 -4.28 -7.92 -7.51
N ALA A 154 -3.83 -9.07 -8.02
CA ALA A 154 -3.67 -10.28 -7.23
C ALA A 154 -2.68 -10.06 -6.07
N GLU A 155 -1.55 -9.39 -6.33
CA GLU A 155 -0.58 -8.99 -5.32
C GLU A 155 -1.21 -8.07 -4.26
N ALA A 156 -1.92 -7.02 -4.68
CA ALA A 156 -2.55 -6.08 -3.76
C ALA A 156 -3.57 -6.75 -2.83
N ILE A 157 -4.36 -7.70 -3.36
CA ILE A 157 -5.30 -8.52 -2.58
C ILE A 157 -4.55 -9.44 -1.62
N ALA A 158 -3.51 -10.12 -2.12
CA ALA A 158 -2.72 -11.06 -1.32
C ALA A 158 -1.95 -10.37 -0.18
N LEU A 159 -1.51 -9.12 -0.37
CA LEU A 159 -0.91 -8.32 0.69
C LEU A 159 -1.93 -7.74 1.67
N GLY A 160 -3.24 -7.87 1.39
CA GLY A 160 -4.29 -7.30 2.23
C GLY A 160 -4.34 -5.77 2.19
N LEU A 161 -3.91 -5.18 1.07
CA LEU A 161 -3.99 -3.75 0.82
C LEU A 161 -5.37 -3.38 0.24
N ILE A 162 -5.89 -4.24 -0.64
CA ILE A 162 -7.23 -4.12 -1.20
C ILE A 162 -8.05 -5.41 -1.01
N TYR A 163 -9.36 -5.29 -1.11
CA TYR A 163 -10.28 -6.42 -1.18
C TYR A 163 -11.18 -6.30 -2.41
N GLN A 164 -11.69 -7.43 -2.90
CA GLN A 164 -12.70 -7.48 -3.94
C GLN A 164 -14.07 -7.67 -3.29
N GLY A 165 -14.92 -6.65 -3.38
CA GLY A 165 -16.32 -6.68 -2.96
C GLY A 165 -17.26 -7.05 -4.13
N PRO A 166 -18.57 -7.12 -3.85
CA PRO A 166 -19.57 -7.47 -4.86
C PRO A 166 -19.70 -6.42 -5.98
N LYS A 167 -19.44 -5.15 -5.67
CA LYS A 167 -19.59 -4.02 -6.62
C LYS A 167 -18.28 -3.49 -7.19
N GLY A 168 -17.13 -3.96 -6.71
CA GLY A 168 -15.82 -3.42 -7.10
C GLY A 168 -14.75 -3.74 -6.06
N PHE A 169 -13.76 -2.87 -5.97
CA PHE A 169 -12.65 -2.99 -5.02
C PHE A 169 -12.79 -2.00 -3.86
N GLY A 170 -12.12 -2.30 -2.76
CA GLY A 170 -11.97 -1.38 -1.64
C GLY A 170 -10.61 -1.53 -0.97
N MET A 171 -10.22 -0.52 -0.19
CA MET A 171 -8.99 -0.50 0.59
C MET A 171 -9.22 -1.11 1.96
N CYS A 172 -8.28 -1.93 2.43
CA CYS A 172 -8.42 -2.73 3.65
C CYS A 172 -8.20 -1.95 4.96
N TRP A 173 -7.90 -0.65 4.91
CA TRP A 173 -7.70 0.20 6.09
C TRP A 173 -8.74 1.32 6.22
N LEU A 174 -9.72 1.38 5.31
CA LEU A 174 -10.81 2.34 5.35
C LEU A 174 -12.12 1.62 5.61
N LYS A 175 -13.05 2.28 6.31
CA LYS A 175 -14.41 1.77 6.50
C LYS A 175 -15.08 1.59 5.13
N ARG A 176 -15.99 0.64 5.03
CA ARG A 176 -16.79 0.42 3.81
C ARG A 176 -17.90 1.45 3.69
N CYS A 177 -18.46 1.60 2.48
CA CYS A 177 -19.61 2.47 2.24
C CYS A 177 -20.86 2.05 3.04
N ASP A 178 -20.98 0.79 3.43
CA ASP A 178 -22.05 0.25 4.29
C ASP A 178 -21.77 0.42 5.80
N GLY A 179 -20.66 1.09 6.17
CA GLY A 179 -20.24 1.28 7.56
C GLY A 179 -19.46 0.11 8.17
N THR A 180 -19.32 -1.02 7.47
CA THR A 180 -18.51 -2.16 7.95
C THR A 180 -17.08 -1.71 8.24
N PRO A 181 -16.49 -2.10 9.39
CA PRO A 181 -15.12 -1.74 9.71
C PRO A 181 -14.11 -2.28 8.69
N ALA A 182 -12.98 -1.59 8.60
CA ALA A 182 -11.89 -2.03 7.75
C ALA A 182 -11.32 -3.37 8.25
N PRO A 183 -10.98 -4.32 7.36
CA PRO A 183 -10.54 -5.64 7.79
C PRO A 183 -9.06 -5.71 8.25
N HIS A 184 -8.24 -4.69 7.98
CA HIS A 184 -6.83 -4.60 8.39
C HIS A 184 -5.94 -5.82 8.04
N TRP A 185 -6.25 -6.54 6.95
CA TRP A 185 -5.59 -7.80 6.61
C TRP A 185 -4.06 -7.72 6.43
N TRP A 186 -3.53 -6.55 6.10
CA TRP A 186 -2.09 -6.32 6.00
C TRP A 186 -1.34 -6.50 7.33
N GLU A 187 -2.00 -6.35 8.48
CA GLU A 187 -1.39 -6.50 9.81
C GLU A 187 -0.91 -7.92 10.12
N ARG A 188 -1.35 -8.92 9.33
CA ARG A 188 -0.91 -10.32 9.46
C ARG A 188 0.58 -10.50 9.13
N PHE A 189 1.17 -9.58 8.39
CA PHE A 189 2.57 -9.67 7.98
C PHE A 189 3.47 -8.98 9.00
N LYS A 190 4.20 -9.78 9.77
CA LYS A 190 5.15 -9.27 10.78
C LYS A 190 6.55 -9.03 10.23
N THR A 191 6.88 -9.58 9.06
CA THR A 191 8.22 -9.49 8.47
C THR A 191 8.17 -9.23 6.97
N TYR A 192 9.20 -8.54 6.46
CA TYR A 192 9.36 -8.27 5.03
C TYR A 192 9.40 -9.57 4.22
N ARG A 193 10.16 -10.56 4.68
CA ARG A 193 10.32 -11.85 3.98
C ARG A 193 8.99 -12.59 3.80
N ALA A 194 8.12 -12.58 4.82
CA ALA A 194 6.80 -13.21 4.72
C ALA A 194 5.89 -12.48 3.74
N ALA A 195 5.85 -11.14 3.79
CA ALA A 195 5.09 -10.32 2.84
C ALA A 195 5.59 -10.53 1.40
N LYS A 196 6.92 -10.55 1.21
CA LYS A 196 7.56 -10.73 -0.09
C LYS A 196 7.28 -12.10 -0.70
N ALA A 197 7.29 -13.15 0.12
CA ALA A 197 6.96 -14.50 -0.32
C ALA A 197 5.51 -14.59 -0.82
N VAL A 198 4.55 -14.00 -0.09
CA VAL A 198 3.14 -13.97 -0.50
C VAL A 198 2.91 -13.11 -1.74
N SER A 199 3.55 -11.93 -1.83
CA SER A 199 3.53 -11.07 -3.02
C SER A 199 4.01 -11.85 -4.26
N LYS A 200 5.18 -12.49 -4.16
CA LYS A 200 5.73 -13.28 -5.27
C LYS A 200 4.82 -14.44 -5.68
N ALA A 201 4.36 -15.23 -4.71
CA ALA A 201 3.46 -16.36 -4.99
C ALA A 201 2.14 -15.91 -5.65
N ALA A 202 1.59 -14.76 -5.27
CA ALA A 202 0.40 -14.19 -5.88
C ALA A 202 0.64 -13.76 -7.34
N ILE A 203 1.77 -13.09 -7.62
CA ILE A 203 2.17 -12.69 -8.97
C ILE A 203 2.37 -13.93 -9.85
N ASP A 204 3.12 -14.92 -9.37
CA ASP A 204 3.45 -16.12 -10.12
C ASP A 204 2.19 -16.94 -10.42
N SER A 205 1.26 -17.07 -9.44
CA SER A 205 -0.02 -17.75 -9.64
C SER A 205 -0.95 -17.01 -10.61
N ALA A 206 -0.88 -15.69 -10.65
CA ALA A 206 -1.65 -14.88 -11.60
C ALA A 206 -1.10 -14.97 -13.03
N ARG A 207 0.19 -15.26 -13.19
CA ARG A 207 0.89 -15.43 -14.47
C ARG A 207 0.92 -16.87 -14.98
N ASP A 208 0.32 -17.82 -14.26
CA ASP A 208 0.37 -19.23 -14.63
C ASP A 208 -0.30 -19.44 -16.02
N PRO A 209 0.47 -19.81 -17.06
CA PRO A 209 -0.04 -19.98 -18.42
C PRO A 209 -1.10 -21.08 -18.51
N LYS A 210 -1.09 -22.05 -17.59
CA LYS A 210 -2.15 -23.08 -17.54
C LYS A 210 -3.50 -22.47 -17.20
N ARG A 211 -3.54 -21.51 -16.27
CA ARG A 211 -4.76 -20.79 -15.92
C ARG A 211 -5.23 -19.89 -17.05
N GLU A 212 -4.32 -19.24 -17.77
CA GLU A 212 -4.66 -18.48 -18.96
C GLU A 212 -5.25 -19.37 -20.06
N ALA A 213 -4.60 -20.51 -20.35
CA ALA A 213 -5.09 -21.48 -21.32
C ALA A 213 -6.46 -22.06 -20.92
N GLN A 214 -6.67 -22.34 -19.63
CA GLN A 214 -7.97 -22.81 -19.14
C GLN A 214 -9.07 -21.75 -19.29
N ARG A 215 -8.76 -20.48 -18.99
CA ARG A 215 -9.69 -19.36 -19.22
C ARG A 215 -10.03 -19.19 -20.69
N ALA A 216 -9.03 -19.26 -21.57
CA ALA A 216 -9.24 -19.19 -23.02
C ALA A 216 -10.15 -20.32 -23.53
N ARG A 217 -9.91 -21.56 -23.08
CA ARG A 217 -10.78 -22.72 -23.40
C ARG A 217 -12.21 -22.54 -22.91
N CYS A 218 -12.40 -22.01 -21.70
CA CYS A 218 -13.74 -21.76 -21.15
C CYS A 218 -14.48 -20.67 -21.94
N LEU A 219 -13.78 -19.59 -22.31
CA LEU A 219 -14.34 -18.50 -23.11
C LEU A 219 -14.72 -18.98 -24.53
N ALA A 220 -13.87 -19.80 -25.16
CA ALA A 220 -14.17 -20.39 -26.46
C ALA A 220 -15.47 -21.19 -26.43
N LYS A 221 -15.65 -22.06 -25.42
CA LYS A 221 -16.90 -22.82 -25.23
C LYS A 221 -18.13 -21.95 -25.00
N LEU A 222 -18.00 -20.84 -24.27
CA LEU A 222 -19.10 -19.88 -24.05
C LEU A 222 -19.50 -19.16 -25.34
N LEU A 223 -18.53 -18.78 -26.16
CA LEU A 223 -18.79 -18.15 -27.45
C LEU A 223 -19.40 -19.13 -28.46
N GLU A 224 -18.98 -20.39 -28.46
CA GLU A 224 -19.61 -21.46 -29.25
C GLU A 224 -21.07 -21.66 -28.85
N ARG A 225 -21.38 -21.72 -27.55
CA ARG A 225 -22.77 -21.79 -27.05
C ARG A 225 -23.63 -20.61 -27.47
N LYS A 226 -23.08 -19.39 -27.48
CA LYS A 226 -23.79 -18.19 -27.95
C LYS A 226 -23.98 -18.16 -29.47
N ARG A 227 -23.12 -18.85 -30.21
CA ARG A 227 -23.19 -18.93 -31.68
C ARG A 227 -24.12 -20.03 -32.17
N ALA A 228 -24.36 -21.07 -31.39
CA ALA A 228 -25.37 -22.07 -31.70
C ALA A 228 -26.76 -21.39 -31.66
N PRO A 229 -27.40 -21.13 -32.82
CA PRO A 229 -28.71 -20.50 -32.83
C PRO A 229 -29.72 -21.45 -32.15
N GLU A 230 -30.69 -20.87 -31.45
CA GLU A 230 -31.85 -21.55 -30.87
C GLU A 230 -32.75 -22.11 -31.99
N ASN A 231 -32.25 -23.08 -32.76
CA ASN A 231 -32.97 -23.72 -33.86
C ASN A 231 -33.68 -25.01 -33.41
N SER A 232 -33.94 -25.20 -32.11
CA SER A 232 -34.48 -26.47 -31.58
C SER A 232 -35.80 -26.37 -30.80
N SER A 233 -36.57 -25.30 -30.95
CA SER A 233 -37.91 -25.19 -30.35
C SER A 233 -38.98 -25.01 -31.44
N GLY A 234 -39.08 -26.00 -32.33
CA GLY A 234 -40.14 -26.12 -33.32
C GLY A 234 -40.63 -27.56 -33.38
N HIS A 235 -41.35 -28.00 -32.35
CA HIS A 235 -42.28 -29.14 -32.39
C HIS A 235 -43.45 -28.87 -31.46
#